data_AF-A0A7Y5UY33-F1
#
_entry.id   AF-A0A7Y5UY33-F1
#
_cell.length_a   1.000
_cell.length_b   1.000
_cell.length_c   1.000
_cell.angle_alpha   90.00
_cell.angle_beta   90.00
_cell.angle_gamma   90.00
#
_symmetry.space_group_name_H-M   'P 1'
#
loop_
_entity.id
_entity.type
_entity.pdbx_description
1 polymer ?
#
loop_
_entity_poly.entity_id
_entity_poly.type
_entity_poly.pdbx_seq_one_letter_code
_entity_poly.pdbx_strand_id
1 'polypeptide(L)' 'APANVMAWLRQRELPQQARTAPGRNDPCPCGSGRKYKHCCGRPAAGRR' A
#
# COMPACT_ATOMS: atom_id res chain seq x y z
N ALA A 1 29.18 22.20 -19.50
CA ALA A 1 28.36 21.51 -18.49
C ALA A 1 27.65 20.34 -19.18
N PRO A 2 27.99 19.08 -18.87
CA PRO A 2 27.41 17.95 -19.59
C PRO A 2 25.93 17.78 -19.23
N ALA A 3 25.18 17.53 -20.30
CA ALA A 3 23.78 17.19 -20.40
C ALA A 3 23.27 16.27 -19.28
N ASN A 4 22.15 16.65 -18.67
CA ASN A 4 20.82 16.02 -18.55
C ASN A 4 20.62 14.49 -18.82
N VAL A 5 21.63 13.74 -19.26
CA VAL A 5 21.53 12.34 -19.69
C VAL A 5 21.61 11.34 -18.53
N MET A 6 22.19 11.71 -17.39
CA MET A 6 22.23 10.84 -16.20
C MET A 6 20.88 10.77 -15.44
N ALA A 7 19.89 11.59 -15.81
CA ALA A 7 18.58 11.61 -15.16
C ALA A 7 17.61 10.54 -15.69
N TRP A 8 17.82 10.03 -16.92
CA TRP A 8 16.86 9.15 -17.60
C TRP A 8 16.92 7.67 -17.20
N LEU A 9 18.02 7.21 -16.57
CA LEU A 9 18.14 5.81 -16.13
C LEU A 9 17.68 5.58 -14.68
N ARG A 10 17.36 6.64 -13.92
CA ARG A 10 16.92 6.54 -12.49
C ARG A 10 15.41 6.33 -12.31
N GLN A 11 14.60 6.48 -13.36
CA GLN A 11 13.13 6.48 -13.24
C GLN A 11 12.47 5.09 -13.39
N ARG A 12 13.24 4.02 -13.64
CA ARG A 12 12.69 2.68 -13.91
C ARG A 12 12.58 1.76 -12.69
N GLU A 13 12.96 2.24 -11.51
CA GLU A 13 13.05 1.42 -10.29
C GLU A 13 12.27 2.00 -9.10
N LEU A 14 11.21 2.78 -9.34
CA LEU A 14 10.22 2.90 -8.30
C LEU A 14 9.37 1.63 -8.40
N PRO A 15 9.43 0.69 -7.44
CA PRO A 15 8.33 -0.24 -7.33
C PRO A 15 7.12 0.67 -7.15
N GLN A 16 6.28 0.73 -8.18
CA GLN A 16 4.95 1.24 -8.06
C GLN A 16 4.32 0.27 -7.07
N GLN A 17 4.48 0.60 -5.78
CA GLN A 17 3.80 -0.05 -4.68
C GLN A 17 2.35 0.22 -5.01
N ALA A 18 1.79 -0.68 -5.81
CA ALA A 18 0.41 -0.66 -6.21
C ALA A 18 -0.31 -0.51 -4.89
N ARG A 19 -1.04 0.59 -4.75
CA ARG A 19 -1.86 0.86 -3.57
C ARG A 19 -3.05 -0.09 -3.56
N THR A 20 -2.81 -1.37 -3.84
CA THR A 20 -3.74 -2.47 -3.64
C THR A 20 -4.06 -2.44 -2.17
N ALA A 21 -5.31 -2.14 -1.86
CA ALA A 21 -5.81 -2.21 -0.50
C ALA A 21 -5.38 -3.56 0.11
N PRO A 22 -4.97 -3.59 1.38
CA PRO A 22 -4.59 -4.83 2.03
C PRO A 22 -5.71 -5.85 1.87
N GLY A 23 -5.35 -7.07 1.50
CA GLY A 23 -6.28 -8.18 1.41
C GLY A 23 -6.96 -8.41 2.76
N ARG A 24 -8.17 -8.98 2.73
CA ARG A 24 -8.99 -9.20 3.94
C ARG A 24 -8.24 -9.97 5.05
N ASN A 25 -7.32 -10.87 4.69
CA ASN A 25 -6.57 -11.69 5.65
C ASN A 25 -5.18 -11.14 5.99
N ASP A 26 -4.70 -10.11 5.30
CA ASP A 26 -3.37 -9.53 5.50
C ASP A 26 -3.26 -8.85 6.87
N PRO A 27 -2.05 -8.73 7.44
CA PRO A 27 -1.84 -7.95 8.65
C PRO A 27 -2.33 -6.51 8.48
N CYS A 28 -3.01 -5.98 9.49
CA CYS A 28 -3.54 -4.61 9.44
C CYS A 28 -2.39 -3.60 9.38
N PRO A 29 -2.38 -2.66 8.41
CA PRO A 29 -1.36 -1.61 8.33
C PRO A 29 -1.43 -0.63 9.51
N CYS A 30 -2.47 -0.70 10.34
CA CYS A 30 -2.63 0.06 11.56
C CYS A 30 -1.72 -0.38 12.73
N GLY A 31 -0.93 -1.45 12.56
CA GLY A 31 -0.02 -1.94 13.60
C GLY A 31 -0.67 -2.75 14.72
N SER A 32 -1.96 -3.09 14.60
CA SER A 32 -2.68 -3.83 15.66
C SER A 32 -2.33 -5.31 15.78
N GLY A 33 -1.55 -5.86 14.85
CA GLY A 33 -1.26 -7.30 14.75
C GLY A 33 -2.46 -8.16 14.32
N ARG A 34 -3.64 -7.57 14.09
CA ARG A 34 -4.85 -8.28 13.65
C ARG A 34 -4.93 -8.35 12.13
N LYS A 35 -5.64 -9.35 11.59
CA LYS A 35 -5.98 -9.41 10.16
C LYS A 35 -6.86 -8.22 9.77
N TYR A 36 -6.68 -7.68 8.57
CA TYR A 36 -7.34 -6.47 8.08
C TYR A 36 -8.87 -6.54 8.22
N LYS A 37 -9.51 -7.65 7.84
CA LYS A 37 -10.96 -7.87 7.99
C LYS A 37 -11.49 -7.81 9.43
N HIS A 38 -10.64 -7.99 10.42
CA HIS A 38 -10.98 -7.94 11.85
C HIS A 38 -10.53 -6.63 12.52
N CYS A 39 -9.91 -5.72 11.76
CA CYS A 39 -9.49 -4.40 12.23
C CYS A 39 -10.10 -3.32 11.34
N CYS A 40 -9.28 -2.55 10.61
CA CYS A 40 -9.74 -1.45 9.75
C CYS A 40 -10.68 -1.87 8.62
N GLY A 41 -10.62 -3.14 8.19
CA GLY A 41 -11.50 -3.70 7.18
C GLY A 41 -12.80 -4.29 7.72
N ARG A 42 -13.11 -4.20 9.02
CA ARG A 42 -14.40 -4.69 9.54
C ARG A 42 -15.54 -3.95 8.83
N PRO A 43 -16.46 -4.65 8.14
CA PRO A 43 -17.70 -4.00 7.74
C PRO A 43 -18.36 -3.53 9.03
N ALA A 44 -18.75 -2.25 9.10
CA ALA A 44 -19.46 -1.71 10.25
C ALA A 44 -20.73 -2.56 10.45
N ALA A 45 -20.65 -3.49 11.40
CA ALA A 45 -21.76 -4.37 11.71
C ALA A 45 -22.82 -3.51 12.40
N GLY A 46 -23.85 -3.14 11.65
CA GLY A 46 -25.01 -2.43 12.17
C GLY A 46 -25.21 -1.04 11.58
N ARG A 47 -25.83 -0.99 10.40
CA ARG A 47 -27.00 -0.11 10.27
C ARG A 47 -28.19 -1.05 10.11
N ARG A 48 -29.17 -0.84 11.00
CA ARG A 48 -30.49 -1.46 10.96
C ARG A 48 -31.11 -1.28 9.58
#